data_AF-A0A8T6RXG3-F1
#
_entry.id   AF-A0A8T6RXG3-F1
#
_cell.length_a   1.000
_cell.length_b   1.000
_cell.length_c   1.000
_cell.angle_alpha   90.00
_cell.angle_beta   90.00
_cell.angle_gamma   90.00
#
_symmetry.space_group_name_H-M   'P 1'
#
loop_
_entity.id
_entity.type
_entity.pdbx_description
1 polymer ?
#
loop_
_entity_poly.entity_id
_entity_poly.type
_entity_poly.pdbx_seq_one_letter_code
_entity_poly.pdbx_strand_id
1 'polypeptide(L)'
;MGVLIIVAVVGIIDVRELHRIRMISQSGFLVSMISFGCVLTFGVLEGILIGVGISFLYILYRIATPEMSTLGRVPETDDFKDVERNDEFIMYPGVVILRFDTPILFANAHTIKHMIIEKVREEKFVELVILDMETSPIIDVTASDMLGELDDTLLQKDIMFRIANASGEVRDVLRSTYSDDRVGHIHATTTVNYVIDHWLKVNHDDDIEE
;
A
#
# COMPACT_ATOMS: atom_id res chain seq x y z
N MET A 1 14.30 31.42 -41.16
CA MET A 1 14.60 30.17 -40.43
C MET A 1 14.00 30.15 -39.03
N GLY A 2 14.13 31.20 -38.20
CA GLY A 2 13.55 31.22 -36.83
C GLY A 2 12.03 31.01 -36.75
N VAL A 3 11.25 31.52 -37.70
CA VAL A 3 9.78 31.33 -37.74
C VAL A 3 9.38 29.87 -37.91
N LEU A 4 10.10 29.10 -38.74
CA LEU A 4 9.83 27.66 -38.92
C LEU A 4 10.12 26.87 -37.64
N ILE A 5 11.17 27.24 -36.91
CA ILE A 5 11.53 26.62 -35.62
C ILE A 5 10.45 26.92 -34.58
N ILE A 6 10.00 28.19 -34.48
CA ILE A 6 8.95 28.59 -33.54
C ILE A 6 7.64 27.87 -33.85
N VAL A 7 7.23 27.79 -35.13
CA VAL A 7 5.99 27.10 -35.53
C VAL A 7 6.07 25.59 -35.26
N ALA A 8 7.22 24.96 -35.50
CA ALA A 8 7.42 23.55 -35.18
C ALA A 8 7.36 23.28 -33.66
N VAL A 9 7.99 24.13 -32.84
CA VAL A 9 7.99 23.99 -31.37
C VAL A 9 6.59 24.24 -30.80
N VAL A 10 5.89 25.28 -31.25
CA VAL A 10 4.52 25.57 -30.81
C VAL A 10 3.54 24.46 -31.22
N GLY A 11 3.79 23.77 -32.34
CA GLY A 11 3.00 22.62 -32.77
C GLY A 11 3.23 21.35 -31.95
N ILE A 12 4.34 21.23 -31.22
CA ILE A 12 4.70 20.07 -30.38
C ILE A 12 4.25 20.28 -28.93
N ILE A 13 4.19 21.52 -28.44
CA ILE A 13 3.71 21.81 -27.08
C ILE A 13 2.20 21.56 -27.02
N ASP A 14 1.80 20.44 -26.43
CA ASP A 14 0.40 20.15 -26.20
C ASP A 14 -0.11 20.89 -24.95
N VAL A 15 -0.54 22.13 -25.17
CA VAL A 15 -1.11 23.00 -24.13
C VAL A 15 -2.37 22.39 -23.51
N ARG A 16 -3.11 21.55 -24.25
CA ARG A 16 -4.31 20.88 -23.72
C ARG A 16 -3.91 19.79 -22.73
N GLU A 17 -2.85 19.04 -23.02
CA GLU A 17 -2.35 18.01 -22.11
C GLU A 17 -1.79 18.62 -20.82
N LEU A 18 -1.09 19.76 -20.90
CA LEU A 18 -0.64 20.50 -19.71
C LEU A 18 -1.80 20.99 -18.84
N HIS A 19 -2.88 21.48 -19.45
CA HIS A 19 -4.09 21.87 -18.73
C HIS A 19 -4.81 20.66 -18.11
N ARG A 20 -4.85 19.54 -18.82
CA ARG A 20 -5.43 18.28 -18.33
C ARG A 20 -4.65 17.73 -17.14
N ILE A 21 -3.32 17.69 -17.22
CA ILE A 21 -2.45 17.28 -16.10
C ILE A 21 -2.68 18.19 -14.90
N ARG A 22 -2.80 19.51 -15.09
CA ARG A 22 -3.09 20.45 -14.00
C ARG A 22 -4.40 20.17 -13.29
N MET A 23 -5.43 19.72 -14.00
CA MET A 23 -6.73 19.36 -13.40
C MET A 23 -6.72 18.00 -12.70
N ILE A 24 -5.86 17.07 -13.13
CA ILE A 24 -5.80 15.69 -12.60
C ILE A 24 -4.78 15.57 -11.45
N SER A 25 -3.63 16.23 -11.56
CA SER A 25 -2.52 16.10 -10.62
C SER A 25 -1.71 17.40 -10.54
N GLN A 26 -1.83 18.10 -9.41
CA GLN A 26 -1.04 19.30 -9.13
C GLN A 26 0.47 18.99 -9.10
N SER A 27 0.85 17.80 -8.63
CA SER A 27 2.24 17.34 -8.60
C SER A 27 2.77 17.04 -10.01
N GLY A 28 1.96 16.40 -10.87
CA GLY A 28 2.32 16.17 -12.28
C GLY A 28 2.53 17.45 -13.07
N PHE A 29 1.73 18.49 -12.79
CA PHE A 29 1.90 19.80 -13.42
C PHE A 29 3.21 20.49 -12.98
N LEU A 30 3.55 20.42 -11.69
CA LEU A 30 4.78 21.00 -11.17
C LEU A 30 6.01 20.32 -11.79
N VAL A 31 6.03 18.99 -11.85
CA VAL A 31 7.09 18.20 -12.51
C VAL A 31 7.25 18.59 -13.98
N SER A 32 6.13 18.76 -14.69
CA SER A 32 6.13 19.15 -16.10
C SER A 32 6.69 20.56 -16.31
N MET A 33 6.34 21.51 -15.44
CA MET A 33 6.81 22.90 -15.51
C MET A 33 8.30 23.00 -15.20
N ILE A 34 8.79 22.26 -14.19
CA ILE A 34 10.22 22.19 -13.86
C ILE A 34 11.00 21.61 -15.04
N SER A 35 10.53 20.50 -15.61
CA SER A 35 11.19 19.86 -16.76
C SER A 35 11.25 20.78 -17.99
N PHE A 36 10.15 21.48 -18.29
CA PHE A 36 10.11 22.46 -19.38
C PHE A 36 11.09 23.62 -19.15
N GLY A 37 11.14 24.15 -17.93
CA GLY A 37 12.13 25.15 -17.53
C GLY A 37 13.56 24.67 -17.74
N CYS A 38 13.87 23.43 -17.33
CA CYS A 38 15.20 22.85 -17.49
C CYS A 38 15.62 22.70 -18.95
N VAL A 39 14.71 22.27 -19.85
CA VAL A 39 15.00 22.17 -21.30
C VAL A 39 15.31 23.54 -21.89
N LEU A 40 14.56 24.58 -21.50
CA LEU A 40 14.79 25.94 -22.00
C LEU A 40 16.12 26.54 -21.51
N THR A 41 16.57 26.20 -20.30
CA THR A 41 17.79 26.79 -19.72
C THR A 41 19.06 26.00 -20.02
N PHE A 42 19.01 24.66 -20.02
CA PHE A 42 20.18 23.80 -20.13
C PHE A 42 20.36 23.16 -21.52
N GLY A 43 19.35 23.22 -22.38
CA GLY A 43 19.36 22.54 -23.69
C GLY A 43 18.53 21.27 -23.69
N VAL A 44 18.31 20.72 -24.89
CA VAL A 44 17.41 19.58 -25.09
C VAL A 44 17.95 18.32 -24.43
N LEU A 45 19.24 18.01 -24.56
CA LEU A 45 19.82 16.78 -24.04
C LEU A 45 19.82 16.77 -22.51
N GLU A 46 20.32 17.84 -21.90
CA GLU A 46 20.38 18.04 -20.45
C GLU A 46 18.97 18.09 -19.84
N GLY A 47 18.04 18.80 -20.49
CA GLY A 47 16.66 18.88 -20.06
C GLY A 47 15.94 17.52 -20.07
N ILE A 48 16.22 16.66 -21.06
CA ILE A 48 15.70 15.28 -21.08
C ILE A 48 16.26 14.48 -19.91
N LEU A 49 17.58 14.52 -19.67
CA LEU A 49 18.21 13.78 -18.56
C LEU A 49 17.64 14.20 -17.20
N ILE A 50 17.45 15.50 -16.98
CA ILE A 50 16.84 16.03 -15.76
C ILE A 50 15.38 15.56 -15.65
N GLY A 51 14.60 15.64 -16.72
CA GLY A 51 13.20 15.20 -16.72
C GLY A 51 13.03 13.72 -16.40
N VAL A 52 13.90 12.86 -16.95
CA VAL A 52 13.94 11.43 -16.62
C VAL A 52 14.31 11.22 -15.14
N GLY A 53 15.32 11.94 -14.64
CA GLY A 53 15.73 11.86 -13.24
C GLY A 53 14.63 12.25 -12.26
N ILE A 54 13.91 13.36 -12.53
CA ILE A 54 12.77 13.80 -11.71
C ILE A 54 11.64 12.77 -11.77
N SER A 55 11.35 12.22 -12.96
CA SER A 55 10.32 11.20 -13.12
C SER A 55 10.64 9.93 -12.31
N PHE A 56 11.91 9.50 -12.33
CA PHE A 56 12.37 8.36 -11.53
C PHE A 56 12.28 8.64 -10.03
N LEU A 57 12.75 9.81 -9.57
CA LEU A 57 12.61 10.23 -8.17
C LEU A 57 11.15 10.31 -7.73
N TYR A 58 10.26 10.79 -8.59
CA TYR A 58 8.83 10.85 -8.30
C TYR A 58 8.21 9.45 -8.13
N ILE A 59 8.60 8.48 -8.96
CA ILE A 59 8.17 7.09 -8.81
C ILE A 59 8.69 6.51 -7.50
N LEU A 60 9.98 6.72 -7.18
CA LEU A 60 10.56 6.26 -5.91
C LEU A 60 9.86 6.88 -4.70
N TYR A 61 9.58 8.18 -4.74
CA TYR A 61 8.83 8.87 -3.70
C TYR A 61 7.44 8.25 -3.52
N ARG A 62 6.70 8.02 -4.61
CA ARG A 62 5.37 7.42 -4.58
C ARG A 62 5.37 6.00 -4.01
N ILE A 63 6.40 5.20 -4.31
CA ILE A 63 6.57 3.86 -3.72
C ILE A 63 6.86 3.98 -2.22
N ALA A 64 7.72 4.93 -1.82
CA ALA A 64 8.13 5.15 -0.43
C ALA A 64 7.03 5.74 0.47
N THR A 65 5.99 6.34 -0.11
CA THR A 65 4.81 6.88 0.59
C THR A 65 3.57 6.03 0.33
N PRO A 66 3.44 4.86 0.99
CA PRO A 66 2.30 3.98 0.80
C PRO A 66 1.04 4.59 1.42
N GLU A 67 -0.11 4.34 0.78
CA GLU A 67 -1.43 4.69 1.32
C GLU A 67 -2.01 3.46 2.02
N MET A 68 -2.56 3.66 3.21
CA MET A 68 -3.16 2.61 4.04
C MET A 68 -4.66 2.86 4.18
N SER A 69 -5.47 1.85 3.90
CA SER A 69 -6.91 1.88 4.15
C SER A 69 -7.25 0.94 5.31
N THR A 70 -8.16 1.39 6.17
CA THR A 70 -8.82 0.50 7.16
C THR A 70 -10.05 -0.10 6.50
N LEU A 71 -10.21 -1.42 6.57
CA LEU A 71 -11.31 -2.11 5.93
C LEU A 71 -12.40 -2.50 6.93
N GLY A 72 -13.65 -2.39 6.48
CA GLY A 72 -14.83 -2.90 7.16
C GLY A 72 -15.62 -3.83 6.23
N ARG A 73 -16.40 -4.73 6.82
CA ARG A 73 -17.23 -5.67 6.05
C ARG A 73 -18.44 -4.95 5.47
N VAL A 74 -18.68 -5.15 4.19
CA VAL A 74 -19.89 -4.66 3.53
C VAL A 74 -21.08 -5.51 4.00
N PRO A 75 -22.18 -4.89 4.52
CA PRO A 75 -23.34 -5.62 5.04
C PRO A 75 -23.86 -6.67 4.06
N GLU A 76 -24.24 -7.84 4.58
CA GLU A 76 -24.81 -8.96 3.81
C GLU A 76 -23.89 -9.56 2.74
N THR A 77 -22.60 -9.22 2.74
CA THR A 77 -21.62 -9.76 1.79
C THR A 77 -20.35 -10.21 2.51
N ASP A 78 -19.47 -10.87 1.76
CA ASP A 78 -18.14 -11.28 2.21
C ASP A 78 -17.05 -10.30 1.78
N ASP A 79 -17.42 -9.13 1.26
CA ASP A 79 -16.49 -8.12 0.77
C ASP A 79 -16.03 -7.18 1.91
N PHE A 80 -14.76 -6.77 1.83
CA PHE A 80 -14.17 -5.78 2.71
C PHE A 80 -13.79 -4.53 1.91
N LYS A 81 -14.21 -3.37 2.38
CA LYS A 81 -13.98 -2.09 1.70
C LYS A 81 -13.53 -1.01 2.68
N ASP A 82 -12.88 -0.01 2.11
CA ASP A 82 -12.35 1.15 2.81
C ASP A 82 -13.47 1.91 3.55
N VAL A 83 -13.37 1.94 4.88
CA VAL A 83 -14.38 2.54 5.76
C VAL A 83 -14.48 4.05 5.60
N GLU A 84 -13.40 4.72 5.16
CA GLU A 84 -13.44 6.18 4.94
C GLU A 84 -14.42 6.58 3.83
N ARG A 85 -14.84 5.62 3.00
CA ARG A 85 -15.77 5.85 1.89
C ARG A 85 -17.23 5.62 2.26
N ASN A 86 -17.52 4.91 3.34
CA ASN A 86 -18.89 4.64 3.80
C ASN A 86 -18.92 4.19 5.27
N ASP A 87 -19.65 4.93 6.10
CA ASP A 87 -19.81 4.67 7.55
C ASP A 87 -20.71 3.45 7.86
N GLU A 88 -21.39 2.86 6.86
CA GLU A 88 -22.28 1.71 7.05
C GLU A 88 -21.54 0.36 7.15
N PHE A 89 -20.22 0.34 6.98
CA PHE A 89 -19.45 -0.90 7.02
C PHE A 89 -19.29 -1.45 8.43
N ILE A 90 -19.40 -2.76 8.55
CA ILE A 90 -19.38 -3.48 9.82
C ILE A 90 -17.92 -3.66 10.25
N MET A 91 -17.60 -3.12 11.42
CA MET A 91 -16.32 -3.32 12.10
C MET A 91 -16.45 -4.42 13.15
N TYR A 92 -15.38 -5.19 13.31
CA TYR A 92 -15.30 -6.24 14.32
C TYR A 92 -14.56 -5.68 15.55
N PRO A 93 -15.17 -5.66 16.75
CA PRO A 93 -14.49 -5.20 17.96
C PRO A 93 -13.20 -5.98 18.20
N GLY A 94 -12.11 -5.28 18.53
CA GLY A 94 -10.79 -5.90 18.74
C GLY A 94 -10.05 -6.28 17.45
N VAL A 95 -10.64 -6.11 16.26
CA VAL A 95 -10.02 -6.47 14.98
C VAL A 95 -9.75 -5.23 14.13
N VAL A 96 -8.53 -5.12 13.63
CA VAL A 96 -8.11 -4.07 12.70
C VAL A 96 -7.70 -4.72 11.39
N ILE A 97 -8.39 -4.39 10.30
CA ILE A 97 -8.11 -4.91 8.96
C ILE A 97 -7.49 -3.79 8.14
N LEU A 98 -6.27 -4.00 7.65
CA LEU A 98 -5.48 -3.00 6.94
C LEU A 98 -5.14 -3.50 5.55
N ARG A 99 -5.22 -2.59 4.57
CA ARG A 99 -4.79 -2.84 3.20
C ARG A 99 -3.88 -1.73 2.72
N PHE A 100 -2.84 -2.09 2.00
CA PHE A 100 -1.98 -1.16 1.28
C PHE A 100 -2.18 -1.37 -0.22
N ASP A 101 -2.52 -0.30 -0.94
CA ASP A 101 -2.70 -0.34 -2.40
C ASP A 101 -1.36 -0.13 -3.14
N THR A 102 -0.28 -0.64 -2.57
CA THR A 102 1.09 -0.53 -3.08
C THR A 102 1.89 -1.81 -2.83
N PRO A 103 2.87 -2.16 -3.70
CA PRO A 103 3.84 -3.21 -3.39
C PRO A 103 4.53 -2.96 -2.04
N ILE A 104 4.79 -4.04 -1.28
CA ILE A 104 5.52 -3.97 -0.01
C ILE A 104 6.98 -4.30 -0.31
N LEU A 105 7.82 -3.29 -0.41
CA LEU A 105 9.22 -3.42 -0.81
C LEU A 105 10.12 -2.85 0.28
N PHE A 106 11.41 -3.15 0.23
CA PHE A 106 12.40 -2.55 1.13
C PHE A 106 12.26 -1.02 1.27
N ALA A 107 11.94 -0.34 0.18
CA ALA A 107 11.79 1.12 0.14
C ALA A 107 10.67 1.68 1.03
N ASN A 108 9.63 0.90 1.32
CA ASN A 108 8.47 1.35 2.10
C ASN A 108 8.13 0.44 3.29
N ALA A 109 8.79 -0.70 3.44
CA ALA A 109 8.53 -1.68 4.47
C ALA A 109 8.55 -1.07 5.89
N HIS A 110 9.56 -0.24 6.19
CA HIS A 110 9.65 0.41 7.49
C HIS A 110 8.51 1.42 7.72
N THR A 111 8.12 2.17 6.69
CA THR A 111 6.97 3.08 6.76
C THR A 111 5.69 2.32 7.03
N ILE A 112 5.46 1.21 6.32
CA ILE A 112 4.31 0.31 6.53
C ILE A 112 4.25 -0.20 7.97
N LYS A 113 5.39 -0.69 8.50
CA LYS A 113 5.51 -1.13 9.91
C LYS A 113 5.03 -0.05 10.87
N HIS A 114 5.54 1.17 10.70
CA HIS A 114 5.20 2.30 11.56
C HIS A 114 3.72 2.66 11.46
N MET A 115 3.17 2.73 10.25
CA MET A 115 1.75 3.04 10.05
C MET A 115 0.84 2.02 10.75
N ILE A 116 1.16 0.72 10.65
CA ILE A 116 0.40 -0.33 11.34
C ILE A 116 0.49 -0.16 12.86
N ILE A 117 1.71 0.05 13.40
CA ILE A 117 1.93 0.22 14.84
C ILE A 117 1.23 1.48 15.37
N GLU A 118 1.25 2.58 14.62
CA GLU A 118 0.56 3.81 14.98
C GLU A 118 -0.94 3.60 14.98
N LYS A 119 -1.49 2.96 13.94
CA LYS A 119 -2.93 2.65 13.87
C LYS A 119 -3.39 1.79 15.06
N VAL A 120 -2.63 0.75 15.40
CA VAL A 120 -2.91 -0.09 16.58
C VAL A 120 -2.85 0.71 17.89
N ARG A 121 -2.00 1.73 17.98
CA ARG A 121 -1.88 2.60 19.17
C ARG A 121 -3.06 3.58 19.30
N GLU A 122 -3.65 4.01 18.18
CA GLU A 122 -4.82 4.90 18.18
C GLU A 122 -6.09 4.20 18.63
N GLU A 123 -6.20 2.90 18.36
CA GLU A 123 -7.32 2.08 18.78
C GLU A 123 -7.24 1.75 20.28
N LYS A 124 -8.40 1.75 20.95
CA LYS A 124 -8.46 1.51 22.42
C LYS A 124 -8.16 0.06 22.79
N PHE A 125 -8.50 -0.87 21.91
CA PHE A 125 -8.41 -2.30 22.13
C PHE A 125 -8.26 -3.02 20.80
N VAL A 126 -7.18 -3.78 20.65
CA VAL A 126 -6.86 -4.56 19.46
C VAL A 126 -6.30 -5.89 19.93
N GLU A 127 -6.89 -6.97 19.45
CA GLU A 127 -6.47 -8.36 19.68
C GLU A 127 -6.00 -9.01 18.38
N LEU A 128 -6.49 -8.53 17.23
CA LEU A 128 -6.15 -9.06 15.92
C LEU A 128 -5.90 -7.94 14.91
N VAL A 129 -4.76 -8.02 14.22
CA VAL A 129 -4.44 -7.21 13.05
C VAL A 129 -4.38 -8.12 11.84
N ILE A 130 -5.16 -7.81 10.81
CA ILE A 130 -5.17 -8.52 9.53
C ILE A 130 -4.59 -7.59 8.46
N LEU A 131 -3.51 -8.02 7.82
CA LEU A 131 -2.98 -7.39 6.61
C LEU A 131 -3.59 -8.08 5.38
N ASP A 132 -4.48 -7.37 4.71
CA ASP A 132 -5.06 -7.79 3.42
C ASP A 132 -4.09 -7.47 2.28
N MET A 133 -3.65 -8.51 1.58
CA MET A 133 -2.69 -8.43 0.48
C MET A 133 -3.36 -8.43 -0.90
N GLU A 134 -4.69 -8.38 -1.00
CA GLU A 134 -5.42 -8.47 -2.28
C GLU A 134 -4.91 -7.47 -3.33
N THR A 135 -4.62 -6.24 -2.94
CA THR A 135 -4.13 -5.16 -3.82
C THR A 135 -2.63 -4.91 -3.72
N SER A 136 -1.90 -5.75 -2.96
CA SER A 136 -0.44 -5.69 -2.79
C SER A 136 0.23 -6.78 -3.63
N PRO A 137 0.55 -6.52 -4.91
CA PRO A 137 0.86 -7.59 -5.86
C PRO A 137 2.24 -8.23 -5.64
N ILE A 138 3.17 -7.55 -4.96
CA ILE A 138 4.59 -7.95 -4.86
C ILE A 138 5.10 -7.67 -3.45
N ILE A 139 5.92 -8.58 -2.94
CA ILE A 139 6.75 -8.41 -1.76
C ILE A 139 8.18 -8.85 -2.06
N ASP A 140 9.18 -8.19 -1.46
CA ASP A 140 10.57 -8.64 -1.49
C ASP A 140 11.01 -9.29 -0.16
N VAL A 141 12.18 -9.92 -0.16
CA VAL A 141 12.71 -10.65 1.02
C VAL A 141 12.84 -9.73 2.23
N THR A 142 13.32 -8.50 2.04
CA THR A 142 13.53 -7.57 3.17
C THR A 142 12.21 -7.06 3.74
N ALA A 143 11.20 -6.85 2.89
CA ALA A 143 9.84 -6.58 3.33
C ALA A 143 9.24 -7.76 4.10
N SER A 144 9.51 -9.00 3.67
CA SER A 144 9.10 -10.19 4.40
C SER A 144 9.76 -10.27 5.78
N ASP A 145 11.07 -10.01 5.89
CA ASP A 145 11.78 -9.96 7.18
C ASP A 145 11.14 -8.91 8.10
N MET A 146 10.84 -7.73 7.56
CA MET A 146 10.19 -6.64 8.30
C MET A 146 8.82 -7.04 8.83
N LEU A 147 7.99 -7.71 8.02
CA LEU A 147 6.70 -8.21 8.49
C LEU A 147 6.88 -9.23 9.63
N GLY A 148 7.97 -9.99 9.64
CA GLY A 148 8.28 -10.95 10.70
C GLY A 148 8.59 -10.25 12.02
N GLU A 149 9.37 -9.17 11.94
CA GLU A 149 9.60 -8.32 13.11
C GLU A 149 8.32 -7.60 13.57
N LEU A 150 7.42 -7.25 12.65
CA LEU A 150 6.12 -6.66 12.99
C LEU A 150 5.26 -7.65 13.76
N ASP A 151 5.17 -8.90 13.30
CA ASP A 151 4.50 -10.00 14.00
C ASP A 151 5.05 -10.15 15.43
N ASP A 152 6.37 -10.23 15.58
CA ASP A 152 7.02 -10.28 16.90
C ASP A 152 6.68 -9.08 17.79
N THR A 153 6.61 -7.89 17.21
CA THR A 153 6.30 -6.65 17.93
C THR A 153 4.85 -6.62 18.41
N LEU A 154 3.92 -7.13 17.60
CA LEU A 154 2.50 -7.21 17.94
C LEU A 154 2.24 -8.32 18.96
N LEU A 155 2.89 -9.48 18.80
CA LEU A 155 2.77 -10.61 19.71
C LEU A 155 3.27 -10.26 21.13
N GLN A 156 4.31 -9.43 21.26
CA GLN A 156 4.76 -8.91 22.56
C GLN A 156 3.69 -8.08 23.30
N LYS A 157 2.66 -7.63 22.58
CA LYS A 157 1.51 -6.89 23.13
C LYS A 157 0.25 -7.75 23.21
N ASP A 158 0.38 -9.06 23.01
CA ASP A 158 -0.74 -10.01 22.94
C ASP A 158 -1.70 -9.72 21.76
N ILE A 159 -1.16 -9.16 20.68
CA ILE A 159 -1.91 -8.84 19.46
C ILE A 159 -1.52 -9.85 18.38
N MET A 160 -2.49 -10.61 17.90
CA MET A 160 -2.31 -11.55 16.81
C MET A 160 -2.14 -10.81 15.48
N PHE A 161 -1.12 -11.13 14.71
CA PHE A 161 -0.96 -10.62 13.34
C PHE A 161 -1.23 -11.72 12.31
N ARG A 162 -2.03 -11.43 11.29
CA ARG A 162 -2.39 -12.36 10.22
C ARG A 162 -2.32 -11.70 8.86
N ILE A 163 -1.96 -12.49 7.84
CA ILE A 163 -1.92 -12.05 6.45
C ILE A 163 -3.01 -12.81 5.67
N ALA A 164 -3.80 -12.09 4.89
CA ALA A 164 -4.89 -12.62 4.08
C ALA A 164 -4.73 -12.24 2.60
N ASN A 165 -5.39 -12.99 1.71
CA ASN A 165 -5.46 -12.76 0.26
C ASN A 165 -4.11 -12.62 -0.46
N ALA A 166 -3.02 -13.15 0.11
CA ALA A 166 -1.70 -13.10 -0.50
C ALA A 166 -1.68 -13.89 -1.82
N SER A 167 -1.14 -13.28 -2.88
CA SER A 167 -0.94 -13.93 -4.18
C SER A 167 0.03 -15.11 -4.08
N GLY A 168 0.07 -15.99 -5.10
CA GLY A 168 1.01 -17.12 -5.12
C GLY A 168 2.47 -16.71 -4.94
N GLU A 169 2.91 -15.71 -5.70
CA GLU A 169 4.28 -15.18 -5.63
C GLU A 169 4.59 -14.58 -4.25
N VAL A 170 3.65 -13.82 -3.68
CA VAL A 170 3.80 -13.24 -2.34
C VAL A 170 3.96 -14.34 -1.29
N ARG A 171 3.15 -15.42 -1.37
CA ARG A 171 3.25 -16.55 -0.45
C ARG A 171 4.58 -17.28 -0.56
N ASP A 172 5.12 -17.44 -1.76
CA ASP A 172 6.39 -18.12 -1.95
C ASP A 172 7.56 -17.33 -1.33
N VAL A 173 7.55 -16.00 -1.45
CA VAL A 173 8.53 -15.15 -0.78
C VAL A 173 8.36 -15.22 0.74
N LEU A 174 7.13 -15.08 1.25
CA LEU A 174 6.86 -15.15 2.69
C LEU A 174 7.33 -16.47 3.30
N ARG A 175 7.07 -17.61 2.65
CA ARG A 175 7.52 -18.94 3.14
C ARG A 175 9.04 -19.14 3.10
N SER A 176 9.74 -18.43 2.23
CA SER A 176 11.21 -18.52 2.17
C SER A 176 11.90 -17.84 3.35
N THR A 177 11.19 -16.89 3.98
CA THR A 177 11.71 -16.04 5.05
C THR A 177 11.10 -16.37 6.41
N TYR A 178 9.83 -16.77 6.46
CA TYR A 178 9.13 -17.17 7.68
C TYR A 178 9.11 -18.68 7.86
N SER A 179 9.14 -19.13 9.12
CA SER A 179 8.81 -20.53 9.44
C SER A 179 7.32 -20.79 9.26
N ASP A 180 6.98 -22.00 8.83
CA ASP A 180 5.59 -22.47 8.71
C ASP A 180 4.81 -22.33 10.03
N ASP A 181 5.47 -22.31 11.19
CA ASP A 181 4.78 -22.13 12.49
C ASP A 181 4.35 -20.67 12.75
N ARG A 182 5.03 -19.67 12.16
CA ARG A 182 4.68 -18.24 12.29
C ARG A 182 3.76 -17.77 11.17
N VAL A 183 3.96 -18.32 9.97
CA VAL A 183 3.18 -18.06 8.76
C VAL A 183 2.07 -19.10 8.54
N GLY A 184 1.80 -19.96 9.52
CA GLY A 184 1.02 -21.22 9.44
C GLY A 184 -0.42 -21.14 8.94
N HIS A 185 -0.86 -19.98 8.49
CA HIS A 185 -2.14 -19.79 7.86
C HIS A 185 -2.08 -19.07 6.53
N ILE A 186 -0.93 -18.85 5.88
CA ILE A 186 -0.91 -18.24 4.54
C ILE A 186 -1.05 -19.32 3.46
N HIS A 187 -2.27 -19.83 3.35
CA HIS A 187 -2.70 -20.72 2.28
C HIS A 187 -3.35 -19.91 1.15
N ALA A 188 -3.51 -20.55 -0.01
CA ALA A 188 -4.19 -19.94 -1.14
C ALA A 188 -5.66 -19.58 -0.86
N THR A 189 -6.24 -20.19 0.18
CA THR A 189 -7.62 -20.04 0.61
C THR A 189 -7.80 -19.09 1.79
N THR A 190 -6.71 -18.47 2.28
CA THR A 190 -6.77 -17.62 3.46
C THR A 190 -7.28 -16.25 3.07
N THR A 191 -8.59 -16.08 3.21
CA THR A 191 -9.28 -14.80 3.02
C THR A 191 -9.42 -14.07 4.35
N VAL A 192 -9.75 -12.78 4.30
CA VAL A 192 -10.05 -11.99 5.50
C VAL A 192 -11.20 -12.64 6.30
N ASN A 193 -12.26 -13.10 5.62
CA ASN A 193 -13.36 -13.83 6.27
C ASN A 193 -12.87 -15.10 6.97
N TYR A 194 -12.03 -15.91 6.31
CA TYR A 194 -11.51 -17.12 6.92
C TYR A 194 -10.77 -16.83 8.23
N VAL A 195 -9.94 -15.78 8.24
CA VAL A 195 -9.19 -15.37 9.44
C VAL A 195 -10.14 -14.92 10.55
N ILE A 196 -11.14 -14.10 10.22
CA ILE A 196 -12.13 -13.60 11.19
C ILE A 196 -12.97 -14.76 11.75
N ASP A 197 -13.51 -15.62 10.90
CA ASP A 197 -14.34 -16.76 11.31
C ASP A 197 -13.56 -17.73 12.20
N HIS A 198 -12.28 -17.95 11.90
CA HIS A 198 -11.40 -18.77 12.73
C HIS A 198 -11.13 -18.11 14.08
N TRP A 199 -10.81 -16.81 14.08
CA TRP A 199 -10.55 -16.04 15.30
C TRP A 199 -11.78 -15.97 16.22
N LEU A 200 -12.97 -15.72 15.65
CA LEU A 200 -14.22 -15.70 16.41
C LEU A 200 -14.52 -17.05 17.05
N LYS A 201 -14.29 -18.17 16.36
CA LYS A 201 -14.50 -19.52 16.92
C LYS A 201 -13.56 -19.80 18.08
N VAL A 202 -12.27 -19.53 17.90
CA VAL A 202 -11.26 -19.79 18.94
C VAL A 202 -11.53 -18.93 20.18
N ASN A 203 -11.89 -17.66 20.02
CA ASN A 203 -12.12 -16.75 21.14
C ASN A 203 -13.52 -16.85 21.77
N HIS A 204 -14.52 -17.46 21.12
CA HIS A 204 -15.85 -17.69 21.72
C HIS A 204 -16.02 -19.09 22.33
N ASP A 205 -15.18 -20.07 22.01
CA ASP A 205 -15.24 -21.39 22.68
C ASP A 205 -14.75 -21.31 24.15
N ASP A 206 -13.91 -20.33 24.50
CA ASP A 206 -13.46 -20.09 25.88
C ASP A 206 -14.57 -19.57 26.82
N ASP A 207 -15.67 -19.02 26.29
CA ASP A 207 -16.79 -18.47 27.07
C ASP A 207 -17.86 -19.52 27.44
N ILE A 208 -17.73 -20.78 26.99
CA ILE A 208 -18.74 -21.83 27.20
C ILE A 208 -18.32 -22.85 28.30
N GLU A 209 -17.10 -22.75 28.83
CA GLU A 209 -16.58 -23.66 29.87
C GLU A 209 -16.56 -23.10 31.32
N GLU A 210 -17.15 -21.93 31.61
CA GLU A 210 -17.45 -21.46 32.99
C GLU A 210 -18.92 -21.68 33.41
#